data_AF-A0A1S8KH80-F1
#
_entry.id   AF-A0A1S8KH80-F1
#
_cell.length_a   1.000
_cell.length_b   1.000
_cell.length_c   1.000
_cell.angle_alpha   90.00
_cell.angle_beta   90.00
_cell.angle_gamma   90.00
#
_symmetry.space_group_name_H-M   'P 1'
#
loop_
_entity.id
_entity.type
_entity.pdbx_description
1 polymer ?
#
loop_
_entity_poly.entity_id
_entity_poly.type
_entity_poly.pdbx_seq_one_letter_code
_entity_poly.pdbx_strand_id
1 'polypeptide(L)'
;IGGDTAFAMMVPALGAGIATSIAGKAGFAPGIVAGLLASTGGSGFLGGMIGGVLAGYICDFLANKISVKKEFSAIYQLIVVPFLSILIIGLLMVFVIEQPITWVLDALTNWLNSLGNTSGLLFGLLIGIMMAADMGGPINKST
;
A
#
# COMPACT_ATOMS: atom_id res chain seq x y z
N ILE A 1 -13.88 20.83 0.90
CA ILE A 1 -13.32 20.76 -0.47
C ILE A 1 -11.99 19.98 -0.51
N GLY A 2 -11.14 20.00 0.53
CA GLY A 2 -9.88 19.22 0.54
C GLY A 2 -9.87 17.91 1.35
N GLY A 3 -10.92 17.62 2.14
CA GLY A 3 -10.95 16.45 3.03
C GLY A 3 -10.88 15.12 2.28
N ASP A 4 -11.84 14.86 1.40
CA ASP A 4 -11.94 13.58 0.68
C ASP A 4 -10.71 13.30 -0.18
N THR A 5 -10.18 14.33 -0.85
CA THR A 5 -8.96 14.23 -1.65
C THR A 5 -7.72 13.97 -0.79
N ALA A 6 -7.63 14.58 0.41
CA ALA A 6 -6.54 14.33 1.34
C ALA A 6 -6.59 12.91 1.92
N PHE A 7 -7.79 12.40 2.23
CA PHE A 7 -7.94 11.01 2.68
C PHE A 7 -7.63 10.01 1.57
N ALA A 8 -8.03 10.29 0.32
CA ALA A 8 -7.69 9.44 -0.83
C ALA A 8 -6.17 9.36 -1.08
N MET A 9 -5.42 10.42 -0.77
CA MET A 9 -3.96 10.44 -0.91
C MET A 9 -3.21 9.77 0.22
N MET A 10 -3.87 9.33 1.29
CA MET A 10 -3.19 8.79 2.46
C MET A 10 -2.47 7.47 2.17
N VAL A 11 -3.14 6.51 1.51
CA VAL A 11 -2.55 5.22 1.14
C VAL A 11 -1.47 5.37 0.06
N PRO A 12 -1.68 6.18 -1.00
CA PRO A 12 -0.62 6.56 -1.94
C PRO A 12 0.61 7.20 -1.26
N ALA A 13 0.40 8.14 -0.35
CA ALA A 13 1.50 8.81 0.36
C ALA A 13 2.24 7.85 1.29
N LEU A 14 1.54 6.94 1.96
CA LEU A 14 2.13 5.86 2.74
C LEU A 14 3.02 4.98 1.86
N GLY A 15 2.48 4.47 0.75
CA GLY A 15 3.21 3.60 -0.18
C GLY A 15 4.47 4.29 -0.74
N ALA A 16 4.36 5.58 -1.08
CA ALA A 16 5.47 6.41 -1.51
C ALA A 16 6.54 6.56 -0.42
N GLY A 17 6.14 6.87 0.82
CA GLY A 17 7.04 6.98 1.96
C GLY A 17 7.81 5.69 2.25
N ILE A 18 7.11 4.55 2.25
CA ILE A 18 7.74 3.23 2.45
C ILE A 18 8.73 2.93 1.31
N ALA A 19 8.30 3.04 0.05
CA ALA A 19 9.14 2.69 -1.08
C ALA A 19 10.38 3.59 -1.18
N THR A 20 10.22 4.89 -0.92
CA THR A 20 11.36 5.83 -0.89
C THR A 20 12.32 5.59 0.26
N SER A 21 11.84 5.11 1.42
CA SER A 21 12.74 4.75 2.52
C SER A 21 13.68 3.60 2.17
N ILE A 22 13.29 2.73 1.23
CA ILE A 22 14.06 1.57 0.80
C ILE A 22 14.93 1.89 -0.42
N ALA A 23 14.34 2.43 -1.50
CA ALA A 23 15.02 2.64 -2.79
C ALA A 23 15.46 4.09 -3.05
N GLY A 24 15.30 4.99 -2.08
CA GLY A 24 15.54 6.41 -2.25
C GLY A 24 14.57 7.04 -3.26
N LYS A 25 15.04 8.05 -4.01
CA LYS A 25 14.20 8.84 -4.93
C LYS A 25 13.53 8.01 -6.02
N ALA A 26 14.18 6.93 -6.49
CA ALA A 26 13.63 6.08 -7.54
C ALA A 26 12.35 5.36 -7.08
N GLY A 27 12.22 5.06 -5.78
CA GLY A 27 11.07 4.36 -5.19
C GLY A 27 9.79 5.19 -5.11
N PHE A 28 9.86 6.51 -5.31
CA PHE A 28 8.72 7.40 -5.08
C PHE A 28 7.54 7.12 -6.01
N ALA A 29 7.78 7.16 -7.33
CA ALA A 29 6.75 6.89 -8.33
C ALA A 29 6.14 5.48 -8.20
N PRO A 30 6.92 4.38 -8.13
CA PRO A 30 6.35 3.05 -7.94
C PRO A 30 5.60 2.89 -6.60
N GLY A 31 6.06 3.54 -5.52
CA GLY A 31 5.37 3.52 -4.23
C GLY A 31 4.00 4.21 -4.26
N ILE A 32 3.89 5.35 -4.97
CA ILE A 32 2.59 6.01 -5.19
C ILE A 32 1.66 5.07 -5.96
N VAL A 33 2.14 4.45 -7.04
CA VAL A 33 1.31 3.56 -7.86
C VAL A 33 0.84 2.36 -7.05
N ALA A 34 1.71 1.74 -6.25
CA ALA A 34 1.32 0.65 -5.36
C ALA A 34 0.21 1.07 -4.38
N GLY A 35 0.36 2.24 -3.74
CA GLY A 35 -0.64 2.75 -2.81
C GLY A 35 -1.96 3.17 -3.49
N LEU A 36 -1.91 3.69 -4.72
CA LEU A 36 -3.10 3.98 -5.52
C LEU A 36 -3.85 2.71 -5.90
N LEU A 37 -3.14 1.70 -6.43
CA LEU A 37 -3.73 0.41 -6.77
C LEU A 37 -4.39 -0.22 -5.55
N ALA A 38 -3.69 -0.24 -4.41
CA ALA A 38 -4.27 -0.73 -3.17
C ALA A 38 -5.56 -0.01 -2.77
N SER A 39 -5.58 1.33 -2.89
CA SER A 39 -6.76 2.14 -2.59
C SER A 39 -7.92 1.90 -3.56
N THR A 40 -7.64 1.63 -4.83
CA THR A 40 -8.69 1.43 -5.85
C THR A 40 -9.13 -0.04 -5.98
N GLY A 41 -8.27 -0.99 -5.63
CA GLY A 41 -8.49 -2.44 -5.75
C GLY A 41 -9.08 -3.09 -4.49
N GLY A 42 -9.43 -2.31 -3.48
CA GLY A 42 -10.11 -2.78 -2.26
C GLY A 42 -9.19 -3.34 -1.16
N SER A 43 -7.89 -3.51 -1.43
CA SER A 43 -6.93 -3.97 -0.42
C SER A 43 -6.53 -2.86 0.59
N GLY A 44 -6.87 -1.61 0.29
CA GLY A 44 -6.85 -0.48 1.21
C GLY A 44 -5.48 -0.22 1.83
N PHE A 45 -5.47 0.15 3.10
CA PHE A 45 -4.23 0.50 3.82
C PHE A 45 -3.25 -0.67 3.91
N LEU A 46 -3.74 -1.90 4.16
CA LEU A 46 -2.91 -3.09 4.29
C LEU A 46 -2.23 -3.44 2.96
N GLY A 47 -2.98 -3.38 1.86
CA GLY A 47 -2.43 -3.52 0.51
C GLY A 47 -1.40 -2.43 0.19
N GLY A 48 -1.64 -1.19 0.61
CA GLY A 48 -0.72 -0.08 0.39
C GLY A 48 0.60 -0.24 1.15
N MET A 49 0.57 -0.81 2.35
CA MET A 49 1.76 -1.11 3.13
C MET A 49 2.60 -2.21 2.46
N ILE A 50 1.97 -3.34 2.15
CA ILE A 50 2.65 -4.49 1.50
C ILE A 50 3.14 -4.08 0.11
N GLY A 51 2.31 -3.41 -0.67
CA GLY A 51 2.63 -2.86 -1.98
C GLY A 51 3.76 -1.83 -1.93
N GLY A 52 3.79 -0.97 -0.92
CA GLY A 52 4.88 0.00 -0.71
C GLY A 52 6.22 -0.66 -0.41
N VAL A 53 6.23 -1.72 0.41
CA VAL A 53 7.45 -2.51 0.68
C VAL A 53 7.92 -3.23 -0.57
N LEU A 54 7.01 -3.90 -1.28
CA LEU A 54 7.30 -4.55 -2.56
C LEU A 54 7.87 -3.56 -3.58
N ALA A 55 7.26 -2.39 -3.68
CA ALA A 55 7.70 -1.33 -4.57
C ALA A 55 9.11 -0.84 -4.24
N GLY A 56 9.41 -0.68 -2.94
CA GLY A 56 10.75 -0.34 -2.47
C GLY A 56 11.79 -1.38 -2.88
N TYR A 57 11.56 -2.67 -2.61
CA TYR A 57 12.55 -3.71 -2.92
C TYR A 57 12.73 -3.95 -4.41
N ILE A 58 11.64 -3.94 -5.20
CA ILE A 58 11.73 -4.09 -6.66
C ILE A 58 12.51 -2.90 -7.23
N CYS A 59 12.20 -1.69 -6.80
CA CYS A 59 12.91 -0.50 -7.28
C CYS A 59 14.37 -0.47 -6.85
N ASP A 60 14.70 -0.86 -5.61
CA ASP A 60 16.09 -0.95 -5.14
C ASP A 60 16.89 -1.97 -5.96
N PHE A 61 16.30 -3.12 -6.25
CA PHE A 61 16.92 -4.13 -7.09
C PHE A 61 17.22 -3.58 -8.50
N LEU A 62 16.24 -2.94 -9.13
CA LEU A 62 16.42 -2.38 -10.47
C LEU A 62 17.41 -1.21 -10.49
N ALA A 63 17.39 -0.36 -9.47
CA ALA A 63 18.21 0.86 -9.41
C ALA A 63 19.67 0.58 -9.04
N ASN A 64 19.91 -0.33 -8.09
CA ASN A 64 21.20 -0.47 -7.41
C ASN A 64 21.88 -1.81 -7.69
N LYS A 65 21.15 -2.87 -8.05
CA LYS A 65 21.76 -4.20 -8.31
C LYS A 65 22.04 -4.48 -9.78
N ILE A 66 21.41 -3.74 -10.70
CA ILE A 66 21.65 -3.88 -12.14
C ILE A 66 22.74 -2.91 -12.55
N SER A 67 23.88 -3.44 -13.01
CA SER A 67 24.97 -2.64 -13.54
C SER A 67 24.74 -2.30 -15.01
N VAL A 68 24.81 -1.02 -15.34
CA VAL A 68 24.64 -0.51 -16.71
C VAL A 68 25.89 0.29 -17.08
N LYS A 69 26.27 0.25 -18.36
CA LYS A 69 27.39 1.04 -18.87
C LYS A 69 27.19 2.52 -18.57
N LYS A 70 28.30 3.23 -18.29
CA LYS A 70 28.29 4.61 -17.81
C LYS A 70 27.55 5.57 -18.75
N GLU A 71 27.56 5.32 -20.06
CA GLU A 71 26.85 6.17 -21.03
C GLU A 71 25.31 6.10 -20.89
N PHE A 72 24.78 4.97 -20.43
CA PHE A 72 23.34 4.73 -20.35
C PHE A 72 22.77 4.85 -18.93
N SER A 73 23.62 4.98 -17.90
CA SER A 73 23.21 5.00 -16.50
C SER A 73 22.15 6.08 -16.19
N ALA A 74 22.30 7.27 -16.78
CA ALA A 74 21.35 8.37 -16.57
C ALA A 74 19.95 8.06 -17.14
N ILE A 75 19.88 7.54 -18.38
CA ILE A 75 18.61 7.17 -19.03
C ILE A 75 17.97 5.98 -18.28
N TYR A 76 18.80 5.03 -17.86
CA TYR A 76 18.35 3.85 -17.14
C TYR A 76 17.68 4.22 -15.81
N GLN A 77 18.33 5.02 -14.96
CA GLN A 77 17.76 5.42 -13.68
C GLN A 77 16.54 6.34 -13.82
N LEU A 78 16.53 7.22 -14.82
CA LEU A 78 15.45 8.19 -15.00
C LEU A 78 14.17 7.57 -15.58
N ILE A 79 14.29 6.65 -16.53
CA ILE A 79 13.16 6.14 -17.31
C ILE A 79 12.94 4.64 -17.06
N VAL A 80 14.00 3.84 -17.22
CA VAL A 80 13.87 2.37 -17.26
C VAL A 80 13.49 1.82 -15.89
N VAL A 81 14.18 2.26 -14.84
CA VAL A 81 13.92 1.85 -13.45
C VAL A 81 12.47 2.16 -13.03
N PRO A 82 11.97 3.41 -13.10
CA PRO A 82 10.60 3.70 -12.69
C PRO A 82 9.57 2.99 -13.59
N PHE A 83 9.79 2.93 -14.90
CA PHE A 83 8.85 2.26 -15.81
C PHE A 83 8.71 0.76 -15.52
N LEU A 84 9.82 0.03 -15.44
CA LEU A 84 9.81 -1.40 -15.16
C LEU A 84 9.31 -1.68 -13.75
N SER A 85 9.70 -0.87 -12.76
CA SER A 85 9.22 -1.04 -11.40
C SER A 85 7.70 -0.91 -11.37
N ILE A 86 7.15 0.16 -11.91
CA ILE A 86 5.70 0.39 -11.97
C ILE A 86 4.98 -0.76 -12.67
N LEU A 87 5.52 -1.26 -13.79
CA LEU A 87 4.92 -2.37 -14.53
C LEU A 87 4.90 -3.65 -13.69
N ILE A 88 6.03 -4.03 -13.08
CA ILE A 88 6.12 -5.25 -12.26
C ILE A 88 5.20 -5.14 -11.05
N ILE A 89 5.25 -4.01 -10.34
CA ILE A 89 4.44 -3.76 -9.14
C ILE A 89 2.96 -3.74 -9.48
N GLY A 90 2.58 -3.09 -10.59
CA GLY A 90 1.20 -3.04 -11.04
C GLY A 90 0.64 -4.44 -11.31
N LEU A 91 1.41 -5.28 -12.01
CA LEU A 91 1.02 -6.67 -12.26
C LEU A 91 0.92 -7.48 -10.96
N LEU A 92 1.89 -7.35 -10.06
CA LEU A 92 1.87 -8.08 -8.79
C LEU A 92 0.70 -7.65 -7.90
N MET A 93 0.43 -6.34 -7.82
CA MET A 93 -0.68 -5.82 -7.03
C MET A 93 -2.01 -6.37 -7.52
N VAL A 94 -2.30 -6.20 -8.82
CA VAL A 94 -3.60 -6.57 -9.39
C VAL A 94 -3.82 -8.09 -9.38
N PHE A 95 -2.81 -8.89 -9.76
CA PHE A 95 -3.02 -10.33 -9.95
C PHE A 95 -2.69 -11.19 -8.73
N VAL A 96 -1.84 -10.72 -7.82
CA VAL A 96 -1.31 -11.56 -6.72
C VAL A 96 -1.72 -11.04 -5.36
N ILE A 97 -1.70 -9.72 -5.14
CA ILE A 97 -1.80 -9.14 -3.79
C ILE A 97 -3.23 -8.67 -3.46
N GLU A 98 -3.92 -8.03 -4.39
CA GLU A 98 -5.24 -7.43 -4.11
C GLU A 98 -6.26 -8.48 -3.70
N GLN A 99 -6.44 -9.53 -4.50
CA GLN A 99 -7.44 -10.57 -4.23
C GLN A 99 -7.32 -11.23 -2.84
N PRO A 100 -6.15 -11.72 -2.39
CA PRO A 100 -6.05 -12.33 -1.06
C PRO A 100 -6.22 -11.31 0.07
N ILE A 101 -5.72 -10.08 -0.08
CA ILE A 101 -5.85 -9.07 0.98
C ILE A 101 -7.31 -8.62 1.13
N THR A 102 -7.99 -8.36 0.02
CA THR A 102 -9.42 -8.00 0.03
C THR A 102 -10.25 -9.12 0.65
N TRP A 103 -9.95 -10.39 0.35
CA TRP A 103 -10.64 -11.52 0.99
C TRP A 103 -10.45 -11.54 2.52
N VAL A 104 -9.24 -11.28 3.02
CA VAL A 104 -8.98 -11.20 4.47
C VAL A 104 -9.76 -10.03 5.10
N LEU A 105 -9.78 -8.87 4.45
CA LEU A 105 -10.50 -7.68 4.92
C LEU A 105 -12.02 -7.92 4.96
N ASP A 106 -12.57 -8.56 3.93
CA ASP A 106 -13.98 -8.92 3.87
C ASP A 106 -14.34 -9.96 4.94
N ALA A 107 -13.49 -10.98 5.13
CA ALA A 107 -13.70 -11.98 6.18
C ALA A 107 -13.69 -11.36 7.57
N LEU A 108 -12.74 -10.45 7.83
CA LEU A 108 -12.65 -9.71 9.09
C LEU A 108 -13.89 -8.82 9.30
N THR A 109 -14.30 -8.09 8.26
CA THR A 109 -15.50 -7.23 8.30
C THR A 109 -16.76 -8.04 8.58
N ASN A 110 -16.93 -9.19 7.91
CA ASN A 110 -18.06 -10.08 8.13
C ASN A 110 -18.07 -10.68 9.54
N TRP A 111 -16.91 -11.06 10.07
CA TRP A 111 -16.78 -11.54 11.44
C TRP A 111 -17.15 -10.44 12.46
N LEU A 112 -16.62 -9.24 12.27
CA LEU A 112 -16.94 -8.07 13.11
C LEU A 112 -18.45 -7.75 13.09
N ASN A 113 -19.07 -7.75 11.91
CA ASN A 113 -20.51 -7.54 11.77
C ASN A 113 -21.36 -8.64 12.44
N SER A 114 -20.86 -9.88 12.49
CA SER A 114 -21.53 -10.98 13.19
C SER A 114 -21.57 -10.79 14.72
N LEU A 115 -20.57 -10.10 15.28
CA LEU A 115 -20.52 -9.73 16.70
C LEU A 115 -21.51 -8.61 17.03
N GLY A 116 -21.68 -7.64 16.13
CA GLY A 116 -22.63 -6.53 16.28
C GLY A 116 -24.09 -7.00 16.42
N ASN A 117 -24.49 -8.04 15.68
CA ASN A 117 -25.85 -8.62 15.76
C ASN A 117 -26.11 -9.43 17.03
N THR A 118 -25.06 -9.89 17.73
CA THR A 118 -25.19 -10.78 18.90
C THR A 118 -25.00 -10.05 20.23
N SER A 119 -24.14 -9.03 20.27
CA SER A 119 -23.96 -8.16 21.44
C SER A 119 -23.26 -6.85 21.06
N GLY A 120 -24.06 -5.82 20.72
CA GLY A 120 -23.56 -4.50 20.33
C GLY A 120 -22.66 -3.81 21.37
N LEU A 121 -22.76 -4.20 22.65
CA LEU A 121 -21.90 -3.71 23.74
C LEU A 121 -20.46 -4.26 23.62
N LEU A 122 -20.30 -5.56 23.29
CA LEU A 122 -18.98 -6.18 23.12
C LEU A 122 -18.31 -5.67 21.83
N PHE A 123 -19.10 -5.48 20.78
CA PHE A 123 -18.66 -4.88 19.52
C PHE A 123 -18.18 -3.43 19.71
N GLY A 124 -18.96 -2.60 20.40
CA GLY A 124 -18.58 -1.21 20.71
C GLY A 124 -17.33 -1.10 21.59
N LEU A 125 -17.15 -2.01 22.54
CA LEU A 125 -15.94 -2.08 23.37
C LEU A 125 -14.71 -2.47 22.55
N LEU A 126 -14.81 -3.48 21.68
CA LEU A 126 -13.71 -3.92 20.81
C LEU A 126 -13.28 -2.83 19.82
N ILE A 127 -14.23 -2.20 19.13
CA ILE A 127 -13.95 -1.10 18.21
C ILE A 127 -13.37 0.10 18.99
N GLY A 128 -13.90 0.41 20.17
CA GLY A 128 -13.37 1.45 21.05
C GLY A 128 -11.92 1.20 21.47
N ILE A 129 -11.57 -0.07 21.77
CA ILE A 129 -10.19 -0.47 22.09
C ILE A 129 -9.29 -0.42 20.86
N MET A 130 -9.77 -0.83 19.67
CA MET A 130 -9.01 -0.74 18.41
C MET A 130 -8.74 0.71 18.01
N MET A 131 -9.71 1.61 18.21
CA MET A 131 -9.56 3.05 18.00
C MET A 131 -8.61 3.70 19.01
N ALA A 132 -8.64 3.27 20.28
CA ALA A 132 -7.80 3.79 21.35
C ALA A 132 -6.36 3.25 21.31
N ALA A 133 -6.16 2.01 20.88
CA ALA A 133 -4.84 1.37 20.83
C ALA A 133 -3.95 1.91 19.70
N ASP A 134 -4.54 2.40 18.61
CA ASP A 134 -3.80 2.77 17.41
C ASP A 134 -3.86 4.27 17.07
N MET A 135 -4.69 5.07 17.78
CA MET A 135 -4.90 6.52 17.59
C MET A 135 -4.72 7.02 16.13
N GLY A 136 -5.23 6.26 15.15
CA GLY A 136 -5.15 6.58 13.71
C GLY A 136 -4.33 5.65 12.80
N GLY A 137 -3.71 4.58 13.31
CA GLY A 137 -2.93 3.63 12.52
C GLY A 137 -3.72 2.57 11.73
N PRO A 138 -3.05 1.51 11.23
CA PRO A 138 -3.54 0.53 10.26
C PRO A 138 -4.89 -0.11 10.60
N ILE A 139 -5.15 -0.36 11.88
CA ILE A 139 -6.31 -1.13 12.34
C ILE A 139 -7.58 -0.29 12.24
N ASN A 140 -7.49 1.03 12.43
CA ASN A 140 -8.62 1.96 12.39
C ASN A 140 -9.05 2.39 10.97
N LYS A 141 -8.27 2.03 9.93
CA LYS A 141 -8.56 2.40 8.52
C LYS A 141 -8.76 1.20 7.60
N SER A 142 -8.89 0.02 8.20
CA SER A 142 -9.17 -1.25 7.52
C SER A 142 -10.64 -1.67 7.66
N THR A 143 -11.48 -0.84 8.30
CA THR A 143 -12.94 -0.98 8.44
C THR A 143 -13.60 0.29 7.89
#